data_AF-A0A2N2LQD2-F1
#
_entry.id   AF-A0A2N2LQD2-F1
#
_cell.length_a   1.000
_cell.length_b   1.000
_cell.length_c   1.000
_cell.angle_alpha   90.00
_cell.angle_beta   90.00
_cell.angle_gamma   90.00
#
_symmetry.space_group_name_H-M   'P 1'
#
loop_
_entity.id
_entity.type
_entity.pdbx_description
1 polymer ?
#
loop_
_entity_poly.entity_id
_entity_poly.type
_entity_poly.pdbx_seq_one_letter_code
_entity_poly.pdbx_strand_id
1 'polypeptide(L)'
;IAEVETDLVTGQTKVLGIWAAHDGGTVIFKQGADGQMYGGIGQGLGYAMMEEMKYDQGYPTSQNFNQYLVPTSLDMPEMDIRFVQIPFKSGPYGAKNMAEPTMIAIAPAIANALYQATEKRHRIIPLTLERLATGVEPQRHASPEKIRRDLGFN
;
A
#
# COMPACT_ATOMS: atom_id res chain seq x y z
N ILE A 1 0.14 11.94 2.36
CA ILE A 1 -0.98 12.45 1.53
C ILE A 1 -0.83 11.83 0.14
N ALA A 2 -1.94 11.47 -0.51
CA ALA A 2 -1.93 10.94 -1.87
C ALA A 2 -2.87 11.75 -2.75
N GLU A 3 -2.50 11.92 -4.01
CA GLU A 3 -3.34 12.47 -5.08
C GLU A 3 -3.62 11.37 -6.09
N VAL A 4 -4.87 11.28 -6.53
CA VAL A 4 -5.33 10.27 -7.49
C VAL A 4 -6.19 10.93 -8.56
N GLU A 5 -6.10 10.39 -9.77
CA GLU A 5 -7.04 10.63 -10.86
C GLU A 5 -7.80 9.33 -11.12
N THR A 6 -9.12 9.40 -11.21
CA THR A 6 -9.96 8.22 -11.45
C THR A 6 -11.06 8.54 -12.46
N ASP A 7 -11.22 7.64 -13.43
CA ASP A 7 -12.35 7.68 -14.35
C ASP A 7 -13.58 7.07 -13.66
N LEU A 8 -14.63 7.85 -13.49
CA LEU A 8 -15.83 7.44 -12.75
C LEU A 8 -16.69 6.39 -13.48
N VAL A 9 -16.46 6.18 -14.78
CA VAL A 9 -17.16 5.19 -15.61
C VAL A 9 -16.40 3.88 -15.61
N THR A 10 -15.10 3.91 -15.86
CA THR A 10 -14.27 2.71 -16.01
C THR A 10 -13.62 2.25 -14.71
N GLY A 11 -13.48 3.12 -13.71
CA GLY A 11 -12.71 2.86 -12.49
C GLY A 11 -11.21 2.94 -12.69
N GLN A 12 -10.72 3.26 -13.90
CA GLN A 12 -9.29 3.37 -14.18
C GLN A 12 -8.70 4.48 -13.33
N THR A 13 -7.76 4.11 -12.46
CA THR A 13 -7.21 5.01 -11.44
C THR A 13 -5.70 5.08 -11.57
N LYS A 14 -5.17 6.31 -11.51
CA LYS A 14 -3.75 6.61 -11.42
C LYS A 14 -3.45 7.32 -10.10
N VAL A 15 -2.35 6.95 -9.47
CA VAL A 15 -1.79 7.73 -8.36
C VAL A 15 -0.85 8.75 -8.99
N LEU A 16 -1.16 10.03 -8.85
CA LEU A 16 -0.39 11.11 -9.47
C LEU A 16 0.77 11.55 -8.59
N GLY A 17 0.53 11.64 -7.28
CA GLY A 17 1.48 12.21 -6.33
C GLY A 17 1.35 11.64 -4.92
N ILE A 18 2.49 11.54 -4.23
CA ILE A 18 2.60 11.16 -2.83
C ILE A 18 3.47 12.19 -2.10
N TRP A 19 2.90 12.78 -1.04
CA TRP A 19 3.63 13.65 -0.11
C TRP A 19 3.76 12.92 1.23
N ALA A 20 4.98 12.56 1.59
CA ALA A 20 5.29 11.75 2.76
C ALA A 20 6.23 12.50 3.71
N ALA A 21 5.79 12.67 4.96
CA ALA A 21 6.60 13.26 6.02
C ALA A 21 6.71 12.25 7.16
N HIS A 22 7.95 11.84 7.49
CA HIS A 22 8.21 10.84 8.53
C HIS A 22 9.14 11.39 9.60
N ASP A 23 8.79 11.16 10.86
CA ASP A 23 9.68 11.43 11.99
C ASP A 23 10.66 10.27 12.20
N GLY A 24 11.84 10.41 11.62
CA GLY A 24 12.94 9.45 11.73
C GLY A 24 13.86 9.73 12.93
N GLY A 25 13.56 10.72 13.76
CA GLY A 25 14.54 11.28 14.69
C GLY A 25 15.73 11.89 13.96
N THR A 26 16.94 11.69 14.45
CA THR A 26 18.16 12.10 13.75
C THR A 26 18.40 11.25 12.50
N VAL A 27 18.44 11.87 11.32
CA VAL A 27 18.79 11.15 10.08
C VAL A 27 20.31 10.98 10.00
N ILE A 28 20.79 9.77 10.26
CA ILE A 28 22.23 9.45 10.29
C ILE A 28 22.81 9.38 8.86
N PHE A 29 22.13 8.67 7.95
CA PHE A 29 22.57 8.50 6.56
C PHE A 29 21.47 8.90 5.59
N LYS A 30 21.56 10.13 5.07
CA LYS A 30 20.51 10.75 4.25
C LYS A 30 20.18 9.97 2.98
N GLN A 31 21.17 9.48 2.24
CA GLN A 31 20.91 8.75 0.99
C GLN A 31 20.21 7.40 1.25
N GLY A 32 20.57 6.69 2.32
CA GLY A 32 19.87 5.47 2.72
C GLY A 32 18.44 5.75 3.19
N ALA A 33 18.25 6.84 3.94
CA ALA A 33 16.94 7.32 4.35
C ALA A 33 16.04 7.66 3.16
N ASP A 34 16.58 8.34 2.15
CA ASP A 34 15.88 8.62 0.90
C ASP A 34 15.48 7.32 0.19
N GLY A 35 16.40 6.36 0.09
CA GLY A 35 16.11 5.04 -0.47
C GLY A 35 14.96 4.31 0.23
N GLN A 36 14.88 4.39 1.56
CA GLN A 36 13.77 3.81 2.33
C GLN A 36 12.44 4.53 2.08
N MET A 37 12.46 5.85 1.90
CA MET A 37 11.26 6.62 1.56
C MET A 37 10.75 6.24 0.17
N TYR A 38 11.59 6.31 -0.86
CA TYR A 38 11.21 5.97 -2.22
C TYR A 38 10.80 4.49 -2.36
N GLY A 39 11.59 3.58 -1.78
CA GLY A 39 11.31 2.15 -1.79
C GLY A 39 10.02 1.79 -1.04
N GLY A 40 9.82 2.36 0.15
CA GLY A 40 8.61 2.14 0.93
C GLY A 40 7.36 2.70 0.26
N ILE A 41 7.45 3.87 -0.38
CA ILE A 41 6.36 4.42 -1.19
C ILE A 41 6.03 3.49 -2.36
N GLY A 42 7.03 3.02 -3.10
CA GLY A 42 6.85 2.09 -4.21
C GLY A 42 6.21 0.77 -3.76
N GLN A 43 6.67 0.20 -2.65
CA GLN A 43 6.09 -1.03 -2.09
C GLN A 43 4.66 -0.81 -1.58
N GLY A 44 4.40 0.33 -0.94
CA GLY A 44 3.07 0.72 -0.50
C GLY A 44 2.10 0.94 -1.65
N LEU A 45 2.57 1.48 -2.79
CA LEU A 45 1.79 1.61 -4.02
C LEU A 45 1.41 0.24 -4.58
N GLY A 46 2.38 -0.68 -4.68
CA GLY A 46 2.15 -2.05 -5.13
C GLY A 46 1.11 -2.74 -4.25
N TYR A 47 1.30 -2.69 -2.93
CA TYR A 47 0.35 -3.22 -1.95
C TYR A 47 -1.07 -2.63 -2.09
N ALA A 48 -1.18 -1.33 -2.37
CA ALA A 48 -2.45 -0.65 -2.51
C ALA A 48 -3.18 -0.96 -3.81
N MET A 49 -2.46 -1.08 -4.93
CA MET A 49 -3.06 -1.01 -6.28
C MET A 49 -2.90 -2.29 -7.11
N MET A 50 -1.89 -3.13 -6.82
CA MET A 50 -1.44 -4.17 -7.76
C MET A 50 -1.28 -5.55 -7.13
N GLU A 51 -0.61 -5.63 -5.98
CA GLU A 51 -0.11 -6.87 -5.42
C GLU A 51 -1.21 -7.71 -4.79
N GLU A 52 -1.46 -8.89 -5.36
CA GLU A 52 -2.40 -9.87 -4.82
C GLU A 52 -1.87 -11.29 -5.02
N MET A 53 -1.66 -11.99 -3.91
CA MET A 53 -1.36 -13.43 -3.93
C MET A 53 -2.68 -14.20 -3.89
N LYS A 54 -3.05 -14.78 -5.03
CA LYS A 54 -4.26 -15.58 -5.18
C LYS A 54 -3.98 -17.05 -4.87
N TYR A 55 -4.97 -17.72 -4.31
CA TYR A 55 -4.90 -19.14 -3.98
C TYR A 55 -6.11 -19.87 -4.54
N ASP A 56 -5.89 -21.11 -4.99
CA ASP A 56 -6.94 -22.06 -5.36
C ASP A 56 -6.62 -23.42 -4.72
N GLN A 57 -7.59 -24.01 -4.03
CA GLN A 57 -7.43 -25.25 -3.25
C GLN A 57 -6.19 -25.25 -2.33
N GLY A 58 -5.84 -24.08 -1.77
CA GLY A 58 -4.68 -23.91 -0.89
C GLY A 58 -3.35 -23.71 -1.61
N TYR A 59 -3.31 -23.74 -2.95
CA TYR A 59 -2.10 -23.54 -3.74
C TYR A 59 -2.05 -22.12 -4.33
N PRO A 60 -0.88 -21.46 -4.34
CA PRO A 60 -0.74 -20.15 -4.96
C PRO A 60 -0.91 -20.26 -6.48
N THR A 61 -1.77 -19.42 -7.04
CA THR A 61 -2.03 -19.35 -8.49
C THR A 61 -1.20 -18.26 -9.18
N SER A 62 -0.78 -17.23 -8.45
CA SER A 62 0.13 -16.20 -8.93
C SER A 62 1.59 -16.67 -8.78
N GLN A 63 2.11 -17.42 -9.75
CA GLN A 63 3.43 -18.07 -9.64
C GLN A 63 4.59 -17.32 -10.30
N ASN A 64 4.27 -16.27 -11.07
CA ASN A 64 5.26 -15.48 -11.80
C ASN A 64 4.86 -13.99 -11.80
N PHE A 65 5.80 -13.10 -12.15
CA PHE A 65 5.57 -11.64 -12.14
C PHE A 65 4.66 -11.11 -13.26
N ASN A 66 4.24 -11.96 -14.21
CA ASN A 66 3.16 -11.63 -15.13
C ASN A 66 1.76 -11.82 -14.50
N GLN A 67 1.68 -12.48 -13.35
CA GLN A 67 0.45 -12.73 -12.59
C GLN A 67 0.44 -12.01 -11.24
N TYR A 68 1.59 -11.97 -10.55
CA TYR A 68 1.81 -11.15 -9.36
C TYR A 68 2.45 -9.84 -9.81
N LEU A 69 1.63 -8.82 -10.03
CA LEU A 69 2.09 -7.55 -10.56
C LEU A 69 2.80 -6.75 -9.47
N VAL A 70 4.04 -6.37 -9.75
CA VAL A 70 4.81 -5.40 -8.96
C VAL A 70 4.92 -4.10 -9.74
N PRO A 71 4.93 -2.93 -9.07
CA PRO A 71 5.09 -1.65 -9.75
C PRO A 71 6.38 -1.57 -10.56
N THR A 72 6.28 -1.01 -11.76
CA THR A 72 7.42 -0.64 -12.60
C THR A 72 7.81 0.82 -12.37
N SER A 73 8.89 1.27 -13.00
CA SER A 73 9.28 2.69 -12.98
C SER A 73 8.24 3.62 -13.61
N LEU A 74 7.40 3.12 -14.52
CA LEU A 74 6.35 3.90 -15.17
C LEU A 74 5.10 4.05 -14.28
N ASP A 75 4.98 3.25 -13.23
CA ASP A 75 3.88 3.30 -12.28
C ASP A 75 4.15 4.25 -11.11
N MET A 76 5.40 4.68 -10.95
CA MET A 76 5.80 5.53 -9.83
C MET A 76 5.17 6.92 -9.93
N PRO A 77 4.47 7.38 -8.89
CA PRO A 77 3.93 8.74 -8.82
C PRO A 77 5.06 9.76 -8.62
N GLU A 78 4.72 11.05 -8.71
CA GLU A 78 5.55 12.10 -8.15
C GLU A 78 5.67 11.92 -6.62
N MET A 79 6.86 12.12 -6.06
CA MET A 79 7.12 11.89 -4.63
C MET A 79 7.82 13.10 -3.99
N ASP A 80 7.15 13.78 -3.06
CA ASP A 80 7.78 14.75 -2.15
C ASP A 80 8.00 14.08 -0.79
N ILE A 81 9.27 13.89 -0.44
CA ILE A 81 9.69 13.23 0.79
C ILE A 81 10.30 14.23 1.78
N ARG A 82 9.82 14.22 3.02
CA ARG A 82 10.29 15.09 4.10
C ARG A 82 10.64 14.30 5.34
N PHE A 83 11.75 14.67 5.97
CA PHE A 83 12.12 14.15 7.29
C PHE A 83 11.78 15.17 8.36
N VAL A 84 10.96 14.74 9.31
CA VAL A 84 10.79 15.43 10.58
C VAL A 84 11.89 14.90 11.50
N GLN A 85 12.69 15.80 12.08
CA GLN A 85 13.86 15.40 12.86
C GLN A 85 13.69 15.79 14.32
N ILE A 86 13.04 14.93 15.10
CA ILE A 86 12.84 15.11 16.54
C ILE A 86 13.70 14.06 17.27
N PRO A 87 14.84 14.45 17.89
CA PRO A 87 15.78 13.50 18.49
C PRO A 87 15.12 12.56 19.50
N PHE A 88 15.36 11.26 19.35
CA PHE A 88 14.85 10.23 20.22
C PHE A 88 15.87 9.86 21.31
N LYS A 89 15.58 10.22 22.58
CA LYS A 89 16.52 10.05 23.70
C LYS A 89 17.09 8.63 23.84
N SER A 90 16.29 7.61 23.55
CA SER A 90 16.71 6.20 23.67
C SER A 90 17.33 5.64 22.39
N GLY A 91 17.32 6.39 21.29
CA GLY A 91 17.84 5.98 20.00
C GLY A 91 19.33 6.29 19.85
N PRO A 92 20.08 5.49 19.08
CA PRO A 92 21.48 5.79 18.78
C PRO A 92 21.57 7.15 18.09
N TYR A 93 22.35 8.07 18.65
CA TYR A 93 22.49 9.45 18.14
C TYR A 93 21.16 10.21 17.98
N GLY A 94 20.09 9.78 18.65
CA GLY A 94 18.75 10.37 18.50
C GLY A 94 17.90 9.80 17.36
N ALA A 95 18.32 8.73 16.68
CA ALA A 95 17.62 8.15 15.54
C ALA A 95 16.44 7.23 15.92
N LYS A 96 15.48 7.08 15.00
CA LYS A 96 14.36 6.12 15.05
C LYS A 96 14.39 5.21 13.81
N ASN A 97 13.63 4.11 13.86
CA ASN A 97 13.43 3.24 12.69
C ASN A 97 12.66 3.98 11.58
N MET A 98 13.03 3.70 10.33
CA MET A 98 12.40 4.28 9.14
C MET A 98 12.16 3.27 8.02
N ALA A 99 12.53 2.01 8.17
CA ALA A 99 12.36 1.04 7.08
C ALA A 99 10.88 0.72 6.81
N GLU A 100 10.16 0.22 7.82
CA GLU A 100 8.74 -0.14 7.67
C GLU A 100 7.79 1.07 7.62
N PRO A 101 7.98 2.14 8.44
CA PRO A 101 7.02 3.23 8.51
C PRO A 101 6.71 3.91 7.16
N THR A 102 7.65 3.94 6.21
CA THR A 102 7.52 4.64 4.92
C THR A 102 6.47 4.01 4.00
N MET A 103 6.21 2.71 4.16
CA MET A 103 5.16 1.98 3.44
C MET A 103 3.77 2.17 4.06
N ILE A 104 3.68 2.12 5.39
CA ILE A 104 2.44 1.78 6.12
C ILE A 104 1.29 2.74 5.76
N ALA A 105 1.59 4.02 5.60
CA ALA A 105 0.60 5.06 5.36
C ALA A 105 0.11 5.16 3.90
N ILE A 106 0.74 4.45 2.96
CA ILE A 106 0.54 4.65 1.52
C ILE A 106 -0.83 4.12 1.07
N ALA A 107 -1.12 2.84 1.31
CA ALA A 107 -2.41 2.24 0.97
C ALA A 107 -3.62 2.98 1.56
N PRO A 108 -3.67 3.32 2.87
CA PRO A 108 -4.79 4.09 3.39
C PRO A 108 -4.86 5.51 2.84
N ALA A 109 -3.73 6.16 2.51
CA ALA A 109 -3.74 7.48 1.88
C ALA A 109 -4.38 7.42 0.49
N ILE A 110 -4.00 6.44 -0.34
CA ILE A 110 -4.59 6.22 -1.67
C ILE A 110 -6.09 5.91 -1.56
N ALA A 111 -6.48 4.99 -0.67
CA ALA A 111 -7.89 4.65 -0.48
C ALA A 111 -8.73 5.84 -0.01
N ASN A 112 -8.18 6.72 0.84
CA ASN A 112 -8.85 7.95 1.27
C ASN A 112 -8.94 8.98 0.13
N ALA A 113 -7.92 9.12 -0.72
CA ALA A 113 -7.97 10.00 -1.88
C ALA A 113 -9.04 9.53 -2.88
N LEU A 114 -9.13 8.23 -3.11
CA LEU A 114 -10.21 7.63 -3.91
C LEU A 114 -11.59 7.86 -3.30
N TYR A 115 -11.73 7.74 -1.98
CA TYR A 115 -12.99 8.08 -1.31
C TYR A 115 -13.37 9.55 -1.52
N GLN A 116 -12.40 10.47 -1.44
CA GLN A 116 -12.65 11.89 -1.73
C GLN A 116 -13.09 12.13 -3.18
N ALA A 117 -12.54 11.39 -4.14
CA ALA A 117 -12.87 11.52 -5.56
C ALA A 117 -14.20 10.87 -5.97
N THR A 118 -14.63 9.82 -5.25
CA THR A 118 -15.73 8.94 -5.69
C THR A 118 -16.90 8.85 -4.70
N GLU A 119 -16.72 9.33 -3.47
CA GLU A 119 -17.61 9.11 -2.31
C GLU A 119 -17.86 7.63 -1.95
N LYS A 120 -17.10 6.70 -2.55
CA LYS A 120 -17.19 5.26 -2.30
C LYS A 120 -16.06 4.79 -1.41
N ARG A 121 -16.40 4.12 -0.31
CA ARG A 121 -15.42 3.63 0.64
C ARG A 121 -14.97 2.22 0.28
N HIS A 122 -13.74 2.08 -0.20
CA HIS A 122 -13.08 0.79 -0.39
C HIS A 122 -12.32 0.37 0.86
N ARG A 123 -12.52 -0.87 1.31
CA ARG A 123 -11.88 -1.48 2.50
C ARG A 123 -11.07 -2.72 2.16
N ILE A 124 -11.09 -3.15 0.90
CA ILE A 124 -10.30 -4.28 0.40
C ILE A 124 -9.33 -3.78 -0.66
N ILE A 125 -8.07 -4.18 -0.50
CA ILE A 125 -6.97 -3.94 -1.44
C ILE A 125 -6.52 -5.28 -2.05
N PRO A 126 -5.83 -5.28 -3.21
CA PRO A 126 -5.55 -4.11 -4.04
C PRO A 126 -6.80 -3.47 -4.66
N LEU A 127 -6.71 -2.18 -4.95
CA LEU A 127 -7.75 -1.35 -5.59
C LEU A 127 -7.69 -1.52 -7.11
N THR A 128 -7.94 -2.75 -7.57
CA THR A 128 -7.90 -3.09 -9.00
C THR A 128 -9.04 -2.44 -9.78
N LEU A 129 -8.86 -2.30 -11.09
CA LEU A 129 -9.88 -1.79 -12.02
C LEU A 129 -11.23 -2.48 -11.81
N GLU A 130 -11.24 -3.81 -11.75
CA GLU A 130 -12.45 -4.61 -11.56
C GLU A 130 -13.19 -4.23 -10.26
N ARG A 131 -12.46 -4.07 -9.15
CA ARG A 131 -13.04 -3.70 -7.85
C ARG A 131 -13.54 -2.26 -7.82
N LEU A 132 -12.82 -1.35 -8.45
CA LEU A 132 -13.20 0.05 -8.53
C LEU A 132 -14.42 0.26 -9.44
N ALA A 133 -14.46 -0.43 -10.59
CA ALA A 133 -15.56 -0.37 -11.55
C ALA A 133 -16.85 -1.00 -11.02
N THR A 134 -16.75 -2.20 -10.42
CA THR A 134 -17.93 -2.94 -9.95
C THR A 134 -18.40 -2.49 -8.56
N GLY A 135 -17.50 -1.93 -7.74
CA GLY A 135 -17.75 -1.69 -6.32
C GLY A 135 -17.95 -2.98 -5.51
N VAL A 136 -17.78 -4.16 -6.12
CA VAL A 136 -17.94 -5.45 -5.47
C VAL A 136 -16.63 -5.79 -4.79
N GLU A 137 -16.67 -5.75 -3.47
CA GLU A 137 -15.59 -6.26 -2.64
C GLU A 137 -15.60 -7.80 -2.68
N PRO A 138 -14.48 -8.46 -3.02
CA PRO A 138 -14.44 -9.92 -2.99
C PRO A 138 -14.80 -10.41 -1.60
N GLN A 139 -15.73 -11.37 -1.54
CA GLN A 139 -16.08 -11.99 -0.28
C GLN A 139 -14.83 -12.65 0.29
N ARG A 140 -14.52 -12.38 1.57
CA ARG A 140 -13.51 -13.17 2.27
C ARG A 140 -13.97 -14.62 2.28
N HIS A 141 -13.36 -15.45 1.43
CA HIS A 141 -13.57 -16.88 1.43
C HIS A 141 -12.94 -17.44 2.71
N ALA A 142 -13.78 -17.48 3.75
CA ALA A 142 -13.58 -17.99 5.10
C ALA A 142 -12.95 -17.02 6.12
N SER A 143 -13.73 -16.76 7.19
CA SER A 143 -13.18 -16.25 8.46
C SER A 143 -12.34 -17.35 9.12
N PRO A 144 -11.36 -17.01 9.99
CA PRO A 144 -10.61 -18.01 10.75
C PRO A 144 -11.52 -19.00 11.50
N GLU A 145 -12.69 -18.54 11.94
CA GLU A 145 -13.73 -19.38 12.56
C GLU A 145 -14.36 -20.37 11.57
N LYS A 146 -14.65 -19.93 10.34
CA LYS A 146 -15.17 -20.81 9.29
C LYS A 146 -14.13 -21.86 8.90
N ILE A 147 -12.85 -21.48 8.76
CA ILE A 147 -11.75 -22.42 8.49
C ILE A 147 -11.58 -23.41 9.64
N ARG A 148 -11.59 -22.94 10.90
CA ARG A 148 -11.51 -23.81 12.09
C ARG A 148 -12.65 -24.81 12.13
N ARG A 149 -13.87 -24.34 11.90
CA ARG A 149 -15.07 -25.19 11.85
C ARG A 149 -14.98 -26.22 10.73
N ASP A 150 -14.58 -25.81 9.53
CA ASP A 150 -14.48 -26.70 8.37
C ASP A 150 -13.33 -27.72 8.51
N LEU A 151 -12.31 -27.41 9.33
CA LEU A 151 -11.22 -28.34 9.72
C LEU A 151 -11.52 -29.16 10.99
N GLY A 152 -12.70 -29.03 11.58
CA GLY A 152 -13.10 -29.78 12.79
C GLY A 152 -12.42 -29.33 14.09
N PHE A 153 -11.80 -28.15 14.10
CA PHE A 153 -11.28 -27.53 15.31
C PHE A 153 -12.38 -26.68 15.95
N ASN A 154 -12.82 -27.05 17.15
CA ASN A 154 -13.67 -26.21 18.00
C ASN A 154 -12.88 -25.04 18.60
#